data_AF-A0A0B7MBN3-F1
#
_entry.id   AF-A0A0B7MBN3-F1
#
_cell.length_a   1.000
_cell.length_b   1.000
_cell.length_c   1.000
_cell.angle_alpha   90.00
_cell.angle_beta   90.00
_cell.angle_gamma   90.00
#
_symmetry.space_group_name_H-M   'P 1'
#
loop_
_entity.id
_entity.type
_entity.pdbx_description
1 polymer ?
#
loop_
_entity_poly.entity_id
_entity_poly.type
_entity_poly.pdbx_seq_one_letter_code
_entity_poly.pdbx_strand_id
1 'polypeptide(L)' 'MFTVSLISVLIVLLINGNVAWYTSLTIAVLTAAASSIVELYTRKGMDTITCPFAAAAVLLPLVHLWGA' A
#
# COMPACT_ATOMS: atom_id res chain seq x y z
N MET A 1 -6.79 0.48 -9.34
CA MET A 1 -6.57 0.06 -7.94
C MET A 1 -6.49 1.18 -6.88
N PHE A 2 -6.12 2.42 -7.21
CA PHE A 2 -5.78 3.46 -6.20
C PHE A 2 -6.76 3.61 -5.03
N THR A 3 -8.03 3.94 -5.30
CA THR A 3 -9.02 4.26 -4.25
C THR A 3 -9.26 3.07 -3.30
N VAL A 4 -9.42 1.86 -3.85
CA VAL A 4 -9.69 0.66 -3.06
C VAL A 4 -8.47 0.26 -2.24
N SER A 5 -7.27 0.33 -2.83
CA SER A 5 -6.01 0.07 -2.13
C SER A 5 -5.78 1.06 -0.99
N LEU A 6 -5.99 2.36 -1.24
CA LEU A 6 -5.86 3.41 -0.24
C LEU A 6 -6.78 3.18 0.95
N ILE A 7 -8.08 2.96 0.69
CA ILE A 7 -9.07 2.75 1.76
C ILE A 7 -8.75 1.48 2.54
N SER A 8 -8.45 0.38 1.84
CA SER A 8 -8.17 -0.92 2.48
C SER A 8 -6.92 -0.85 3.37
N VAL A 9 -5.81 -0.33 2.86
CA VAL A 9 -4.56 -0.20 3.62
C VAL A 9 -4.72 0.75 4.80
N LEU A 10 -5.40 1.88 4.61
CA LEU A 10 -5.64 2.84 5.69
C LEU A 10 -6.47 2.22 6.83
N ILE A 11 -7.57 1.53 6.49
CA ILE A 11 -8.41 0.86 7.50
C ILE A 11 -7.60 -0.19 8.26
N VAL A 12 -6.83 -1.03 7.57
CA VAL A 12 -6.01 -2.07 8.21
C VAL A 12 -4.97 -1.45 9.15
N LEU A 13 -4.28 -0.38 8.73
CA LEU A 13 -3.28 0.29 9.57
C LEU A 13 -3.92 0.98 10.79
N LEU A 14 -5.09 1.60 10.63
CA LEU A 14 -5.81 2.23 11.75
C LEU A 14 -6.33 1.19 12.75
N ILE A 15 -6.79 0.02 12.30
CA ILE A 15 -7.26 -1.06 13.18
C ILE A 15 -6.10 -1.69 13.95
N ASN A 16 -4.94 -1.91 13.31
CA ASN A 16 -3.79 -2.53 13.97
C ASN A 16 -3.10 -1.59 14.96
N GLY A 17 -3.33 -0.27 14.90
CA GLY A 17 -2.84 0.68 15.89
C GLY A 17 -1.31 0.81 16.01
N ASN A 18 -0.56 0.21 15.09
CA ASN A 18 0.90 0.09 15.18
C ASN A 18 1.65 1.38 14.80
N VAL A 19 0.97 2.34 14.17
CA VAL A 19 1.55 3.58 13.65
C VAL A 19 0.58 4.74 13.83
N ALA A 20 1.11 5.95 14.04
CA ALA A 20 0.31 7.16 14.18
C ALA A 20 -0.56 7.41 12.93
N TRP A 21 -1.74 7.99 13.12
CA TRP A 21 -2.75 8.16 12.05
C TRP A 21 -2.24 8.91 10.82
N TYR A 22 -1.37 9.91 11.00
CA TYR A 22 -0.79 10.68 9.91
C TYR A 22 0.19 9.83 9.09
N THR A 23 0.99 8.99 9.76
CA THR A 23 1.87 8.03 9.10
C THR A 23 1.06 6.98 8.36
N SER A 24 -0.01 6.45 8.96
CA SER A 24 -0.90 5.49 8.29
C SER A 24 -1.47 6.05 6.99
N LEU A 25 -1.83 7.33 6.97
CA LEU A 25 -2.30 8.01 5.77
C LEU A 25 -1.19 8.11 4.71
N THR A 26 0.02 8.50 5.10
CA THR A 26 1.17 8.57 4.18
C THR A 26 1.50 7.20 3.58
N ILE A 27 1.56 6.15 4.40
CA ILE A 27 1.82 4.78 3.95
C ILE A 27 0.72 4.34 2.98
N ALA A 28 -0.55 4.55 3.31
CA ALA A 28 -1.67 4.17 2.46
C ALA A 28 -1.63 4.87 1.09
N VAL A 29 -1.30 6.16 1.04
CA VAL A 29 -1.17 6.91 -0.22
C VAL A 29 -0.01 6.37 -1.06
N LEU A 30 1.16 6.12 -0.44
CA LEU A 30 2.33 5.61 -1.14
C LEU A 30 2.11 4.19 -1.69
N THR A 31 1.49 3.31 -0.89
CA THR A 31 1.13 1.96 -1.33
C THR A 31 0.14 1.99 -2.48
N ALA A 32 -0.93 2.81 -2.37
CA ALA A 32 -1.93 2.94 -3.43
C ALA A 32 -1.33 3.51 -4.73
N ALA A 33 -0.42 4.48 -4.62
CA ALA A 33 0.31 5.03 -5.76
C ALA A 33 1.17 3.96 -6.44
N ALA A 34 1.99 3.23 -5.68
CA ALA A 34 2.86 2.19 -6.21
C ALA A 34 2.06 1.07 -6.91
N SER A 35 1.00 0.55 -6.30
CA SER A 35 0.16 -0.48 -6.92
C SER A 35 -0.54 0.05 -8.19
N SER A 36 -1.00 1.30 -8.20
CA SER A 36 -1.65 1.88 -9.38
C SER A 36 -0.67 2.14 -10.53
N ILE A 37 0.57 2.53 -10.21
CA ILE A 37 1.64 2.65 -11.19
C ILE A 37 1.93 1.29 -11.82
N VAL A 38 2.07 0.25 -10.99
CA VAL A 38 2.36 -1.11 -11.48
C VAL A 38 1.21 -1.68 -12.30
N GLU A 39 -0.04 -1.44 -11.91
CA GLU A 39 -1.23 -1.77 -12.72
C GLU A 39 -1.17 -1.07 -14.09
N LEU A 40 -0.81 0.21 -14.14
CA LEU A 40 -0.73 0.97 -15.39
C LEU A 40 0.35 0.43 -16.34
N TYR A 41 1.48 -0.05 -15.82
CA TYR A 41 2.57 -0.62 -16.61
C TYR A 41 2.37 -2.10 -16.95
N THR A 42 1.59 -2.82 -16.15
CA THR A 42 1.40 -4.27 -16.36
C THR A 42 0.36 -4.50 -17.44
N ARG A 43 0.72 -5.30 -18.46
CA ARG A 43 -0.21 -5.71 -19.52
C ARG A 43 -0.52 -7.20 -19.41
N LYS A 44 -1.68 -7.60 -19.94
CA LYS A 44 -2.15 -9.01 -20.02
C LYS A 44 -2.55 -9.66 -18.68
N GLY A 45 -3.08 -8.93 -17.72
CA GLY A 45 -3.65 -9.53 -16.50
C GLY A 45 -2.63 -9.93 -15.42
N MET A 46 -1.36 -9.59 -15.61
CA MET A 46 -0.27 -9.90 -14.66
C MET A 46 -0.28 -8.99 -13.41
N ASP A 47 -1.18 -8.00 -13.38
CA ASP A 47 -1.49 -7.13 -12.24
C ASP A 47 -1.89 -7.93 -10.99
N THR A 48 -2.45 -9.13 -11.17
CA THR A 48 -2.77 -10.04 -10.06
C THR A 48 -1.53 -10.45 -9.25
N ILE A 49 -0.34 -10.46 -9.87
CA ILE A 49 0.94 -10.82 -9.22
C ILE A 49 1.76 -9.57 -8.94
N THR A 50 1.87 -8.64 -9.90
CA THR A 50 2.76 -7.49 -9.77
C THR A 50 2.25 -6.45 -8.76
N CYS A 51 0.94 -6.22 -8.67
CA CYS A 51 0.37 -5.28 -7.69
C CYS A 51 0.59 -5.69 -6.22
N PRO A 52 0.37 -6.96 -5.79
CA PRO A 52 0.63 -7.34 -4.41
C PRO A 52 2.13 -7.29 -4.06
N PHE A 53 3.04 -7.63 -4.99
CA PHE A 53 4.47 -7.45 -4.76
C PHE A 53 4.85 -5.98 -4.62
N ALA A 54 4.28 -5.10 -5.44
CA ALA A 54 4.48 -3.66 -5.33
C ALA A 54 3.95 -3.11 -3.99
N ALA A 55 2.78 -3.57 -3.56
CA ALA A 55 2.19 -3.19 -2.28
C ALA A 55 3.09 -3.64 -1.11
N ALA A 56 3.56 -4.90 -1.12
CA ALA A 56 4.44 -5.45 -0.09
C ALA A 56 5.80 -4.73 -0.04
N ALA A 57 6.38 -4.40 -1.20
CA ALA A 57 7.64 -3.68 -1.31
C ALA A 57 7.58 -2.27 -0.70
N VAL A 58 6.39 -1.64 -0.64
CA VAL A 58 6.18 -0.36 0.05
C VAL A 58 5.78 -0.58 1.51
N LEU A 59 4.83 -1.47 1.79
CA LEU A 59 4.29 -1.67 3.13
C LEU A 59 5.33 -2.16 4.13
N LEU A 60 6.10 -3.20 3.77
CA LEU A 60 7.05 -3.82 4.70
C LEU A 60 8.13 -2.83 5.21
N PRO A 61 8.87 -2.11 4.35
CA PRO A 61 9.90 -1.20 4.86
C PRO A 61 9.30 0.01 5.58
N LEU A 62 8.18 0.58 5.11
CA LEU A 62 7.60 1.77 5.71
C LEU A 62 6.98 1.46 7.08
N VAL A 63 6.27 0.34 7.21
CA VAL A 63 5.72 -0.09 8.50
C VAL A 63 6.86 -0.45 9.46
N HIS A 64 7.93 -1.10 8.99
CA HIS A 64 9.08 -1.41 9.85
C HIS A 64 9.82 -0.16 10.33
N LEU A 65 9.94 0.87 9.49
CA LEU A 65 10.62 2.11 9.84
C LEU A 65 9.83 2.97 10.84
N TRP A 66 8.50 2.99 10.73
CA TRP A 66 7.64 3.86 11.55
C TRP A 66 6.93 3.16 12.70
N GLY A 67 6.75 1.86 12.62
CA GLY A 67 6.01 1.03 13.59
C GLY A 67 6.90 0.19 14.48
N ALA A 68 8.14 0.64 14.72
CA ALA A 68 9.06 0.03 15.68
C ALA A 68 8.62 0.26 17.12
#